data_AF-A0A151ADT1-F1
#
_entry.id   AF-A0A151ADT1-F1
#
_cell.length_a   1.000
_cell.length_b   1.000
_cell.length_c   1.000
_cell.angle_alpha   90.00
_cell.angle_beta   90.00
_cell.angle_gamma   90.00
#
_symmetry.space_group_name_H-M   'P 1'
#
loop_
_entity.id
_entity.type
_entity.pdbx_description
1 polymer ?
#
loop_
_entity_poly.entity_id
_entity_poly.type
_entity_poly.pdbx_seq_one_letter_code
_entity_poly.pdbx_strand_id
1 'polypeptide(L)'
;MQEHGGTLSLSDLETHESTWEEPISTEFGGVEVLEHPPNGQGIIALEALNIAEELGIEGEPGDEDRLHRLIEATKLAFADGYTHVSDPEHVEVPTKTMLSKVYAKERASEIGPEAATHGAGAGEHANTVYLSVVDPQGNAVSFINSIYMSFGSGLTAGGFALQNRGHSFSLDPEHANRLAPGKRPFHTIIPAMLREDGEFRASWGVMGGSMQPQGHLQVATNMVDGLNPQAALDAPRFRWLDGKRMALETSRLPDEAVGSLRERGHEIIEESEFFAEGGHWGGGQIVYRDEDGVLIGGSDPRKGRPSASNESPHSGLTAFAHGTRSDLALFALHLSKKRLLRGRFGDRQTVL
;
A
#
# COMPACT_ATOMS: atom_id res chain seq x y z
N MET A 1 2.29 -15.61 -26.73
CA MET A 1 3.09 -16.07 -25.57
C MET A 1 3.85 -17.36 -25.88
N GLN A 2 3.16 -18.48 -26.12
CA GLN A 2 3.80 -19.78 -26.38
C GLN A 2 4.72 -19.78 -27.63
N GLU A 3 4.34 -19.10 -28.71
CA GLU A 3 5.19 -18.93 -29.90
C GLU A 3 6.53 -18.23 -29.61
N HIS A 4 6.63 -17.50 -28.50
CA HIS A 4 7.85 -16.82 -28.04
C HIS A 4 8.49 -17.52 -26.83
N GLY A 5 8.13 -18.78 -26.54
CA GLY A 5 8.70 -19.58 -25.45
C GLY A 5 8.12 -19.29 -24.06
N GLY A 6 7.05 -18.49 -23.96
CA GLY A 6 6.34 -18.26 -22.70
C GLY A 6 5.44 -19.43 -22.28
N THR A 7 5.20 -19.59 -20.98
CA THR A 7 4.45 -20.73 -20.41
C THR A 7 2.95 -20.48 -20.26
N LEU A 8 2.48 -19.23 -20.32
CA LEU A 8 1.06 -18.89 -20.24
C LEU A 8 0.27 -19.54 -21.38
N SER A 9 -0.71 -20.36 -21.02
CA SER A 9 -1.60 -21.09 -21.93
C SER A 9 -3.01 -20.51 -21.96
N LEU A 10 -3.82 -20.92 -22.94
CA LEU A 10 -5.24 -20.58 -22.97
C LEU A 10 -5.99 -21.17 -21.76
N SER A 11 -5.63 -22.38 -21.34
CA SER A 11 -6.25 -23.04 -20.18
C SER A 11 -6.07 -22.20 -18.92
N ASP A 12 -4.90 -21.59 -18.71
CA ASP A 12 -4.64 -20.73 -17.55
C ASP A 12 -5.60 -19.52 -17.51
N LEU A 13 -5.96 -18.98 -18.67
CA LEU A 13 -6.91 -17.87 -18.79
C LEU A 13 -8.36 -18.33 -18.61
N GLU A 14 -8.71 -19.50 -19.13
CA GLU A 14 -10.06 -20.06 -19.06
C GLU A 14 -10.44 -20.51 -17.64
N THR A 15 -9.46 -20.97 -16.85
CA THR A 15 -9.68 -21.43 -15.47
C THR A 15 -9.47 -20.34 -14.41
N HIS A 16 -9.08 -19.13 -14.80
CA HIS A 16 -8.88 -18.04 -13.86
C HIS A 16 -10.22 -17.48 -13.37
N GLU A 17 -10.36 -17.37 -12.05
CA GLU A 17 -11.49 -16.69 -11.39
C GLU A 17 -10.96 -15.66 -10.38
N SER A 18 -11.70 -14.59 -10.17
CA SER A 18 -11.44 -13.63 -9.09
C SER A 18 -12.11 -14.11 -7.81
N THR A 19 -11.40 -14.02 -6.68
CA THR A 19 -11.91 -14.45 -5.38
C THR A 19 -12.45 -13.28 -4.57
N TRP A 20 -13.43 -13.56 -3.72
CA TRP A 20 -13.92 -12.64 -2.70
C TRP A 20 -13.31 -13.07 -1.38
N GLU A 21 -12.52 -12.20 -0.77
CA GLU A 21 -11.83 -12.47 0.48
C GLU A 21 -12.33 -11.52 1.57
N GLU A 22 -12.32 -11.98 2.82
CA GLU A 22 -12.54 -11.09 3.97
C GLU A 22 -11.27 -10.28 4.22
N PRO A 23 -11.35 -8.95 4.41
CA PRO A 23 -10.20 -8.14 4.76
C PRO A 23 -9.60 -8.56 6.11
N ILE A 24 -8.30 -8.37 6.23
CA ILE A 24 -7.62 -8.42 7.52
C ILE A 24 -7.64 -7.03 8.14
N SER A 25 -7.66 -6.96 9.46
CA SER A 25 -7.71 -5.69 10.17
C SER A 25 -6.89 -5.68 11.45
N THR A 26 -6.61 -4.47 11.94
CA THR A 26 -6.16 -4.24 13.31
C THR A 26 -6.79 -2.96 13.88
N GLU A 27 -6.97 -2.93 15.19
CA GLU A 27 -7.31 -1.71 15.92
C GLU A 27 -6.04 -0.87 16.09
N PHE A 28 -6.13 0.42 15.79
CA PHE A 28 -5.04 1.38 15.97
C PHE A 28 -5.61 2.76 16.29
N GLY A 29 -5.29 3.31 17.47
CA GLY A 29 -5.72 4.68 17.82
C GLY A 29 -7.24 4.88 17.87
N GLY A 30 -7.99 3.84 18.24
CA GLY A 30 -9.46 3.88 18.35
C GLY A 30 -10.23 3.61 17.06
N VAL A 31 -9.53 3.27 15.97
CA VAL A 31 -10.13 2.94 14.68
C VAL A 31 -9.68 1.56 14.19
N GLU A 32 -10.51 0.92 13.38
CA GLU A 32 -10.18 -0.34 12.71
C GLU A 32 -9.57 -0.02 11.34
N VAL A 33 -8.31 -0.40 11.13
CA VAL A 33 -7.60 -0.28 9.86
C VAL A 33 -7.72 -1.61 9.11
N LEU A 34 -8.21 -1.57 7.87
CA LEU A 34 -8.46 -2.74 7.03
C LEU A 34 -7.56 -2.76 5.80
N GLU A 35 -7.05 -3.94 5.47
CA GLU A 35 -6.18 -4.20 4.33
C GLU A 35 -6.59 -5.49 3.60
N HIS A 36 -6.18 -5.60 2.34
CA HIS A 36 -6.31 -6.85 1.59
C HIS A 36 -5.45 -7.96 2.20
N PRO A 37 -5.98 -9.20 2.37
CA PRO A 37 -5.26 -10.31 2.98
C PRO A 37 -4.08 -10.81 2.11
N PRO A 38 -3.22 -11.70 2.66
CA PRO A 38 -2.27 -12.48 1.86
C PRO A 38 -2.96 -13.16 0.67
N ASN A 39 -2.36 -13.22 -0.51
CA ASN A 39 -0.95 -12.95 -0.84
C ASN A 39 -0.55 -11.46 -1.00
N GLY A 40 -1.44 -10.52 -0.68
CA GLY A 40 -1.13 -9.09 -0.60
C GLY A 40 -0.22 -8.73 0.57
N GLN A 41 0.50 -7.62 0.44
CA GLN A 41 1.44 -7.12 1.47
C GLN A 41 0.80 -6.19 2.51
N GLY A 42 -0.53 -6.09 2.57
CA GLY A 42 -1.23 -5.12 3.43
C GLY A 42 -1.02 -5.42 4.92
N ILE A 43 -0.81 -6.71 5.24
CA ILE A 43 -0.43 -7.17 6.58
C ILE A 43 0.82 -6.49 7.13
N ILE A 44 1.77 -6.07 6.27
CA ILE A 44 2.98 -5.35 6.68
C ILE A 44 2.60 -3.99 7.28
N ALA A 45 1.62 -3.30 6.71
CA ALA A 45 1.16 -2.02 7.23
C ALA A 45 0.46 -2.20 8.59
N LEU A 46 -0.41 -3.20 8.70
CA LEU A 46 -1.12 -3.51 9.95
C LEU A 46 -0.18 -3.95 11.07
N GLU A 47 0.82 -4.78 10.76
CA GLU A 47 1.84 -5.18 11.73
C GLU A 47 2.68 -3.97 12.19
N ALA A 48 3.12 -3.12 11.26
CA ALA A 48 3.85 -1.90 11.60
C ALA A 48 3.01 -0.95 12.47
N LEU A 49 1.70 -0.83 12.21
CA LEU A 49 0.77 -0.06 13.05
C LEU A 49 0.67 -0.64 14.46
N ASN A 50 0.59 -1.96 14.60
CA ASN A 50 0.57 -2.61 15.91
C ASN A 50 1.87 -2.38 16.69
N ILE A 51 3.02 -2.48 16.02
CA ILE A 51 4.32 -2.19 16.65
C ILE A 51 4.37 -0.71 17.05
N ALA A 52 3.91 0.20 16.18
CA ALA A 52 3.88 1.62 16.47
C ALA A 52 2.98 1.98 17.67
N GLU A 53 1.85 1.31 17.82
CA GLU A 53 0.97 1.46 18.99
C GLU A 53 1.67 1.05 20.29
N GLU A 54 2.37 -0.09 20.31
CA GLU A 54 3.14 -0.53 21.48
C GLU A 54 4.30 0.41 21.82
N LEU A 55 4.87 1.09 20.81
CA LEU A 55 5.89 2.12 21.00
C LEU A 55 5.30 3.44 21.52
N GLY A 56 3.98 3.61 21.58
CA GLY A 56 3.34 4.87 21.99
C GLY A 56 3.81 6.04 21.13
N ILE A 57 3.71 5.91 19.80
CA ILE A 57 4.05 7.00 18.90
C ILE A 57 3.13 8.20 19.13
N GLU A 58 3.74 9.38 19.26
CA GLU A 58 3.07 10.66 19.46
C GLU A 58 3.89 11.75 18.75
N GLY A 59 3.36 12.97 18.68
CA GLY A 59 4.05 14.12 18.10
C GLY A 59 3.71 14.37 16.63
N GLU A 60 4.28 15.42 16.06
CA GLU A 60 4.04 15.81 14.67
C GLU A 60 4.78 14.87 13.70
N PRO A 61 4.32 14.72 12.44
CA PRO A 61 4.97 13.82 11.46
C PRO A 61 6.46 14.07 11.22
N GLY A 62 6.96 15.26 11.56
CA GLY A 62 8.37 15.64 11.41
C GLY A 62 9.25 15.41 12.64
N ASP A 63 8.69 14.95 13.75
CA ASP A 63 9.43 14.77 15.00
C ASP A 63 10.39 13.58 14.90
N GLU A 64 11.63 13.75 15.37
CA GLU A 64 12.70 12.76 15.20
C GLU A 64 12.43 11.43 15.88
N ASP A 65 11.84 11.45 17.07
CA ASP A 65 11.50 10.24 17.83
C ASP A 65 10.39 9.45 17.13
N ARG A 66 9.39 10.16 16.61
CA ARG A 66 8.28 9.57 15.85
C ARG A 66 8.80 8.94 14.57
N LEU A 67 9.60 9.68 13.79
CA LEU A 67 10.21 9.19 12.55
C LEU A 67 11.04 7.93 12.82
N HIS A 68 11.93 7.97 13.81
CA HIS A 68 12.76 6.81 14.16
C HIS A 68 11.92 5.57 14.49
N ARG A 69 10.92 5.71 15.38
CA ARG A 69 10.06 4.60 15.79
C ARG A 69 9.28 4.00 14.62
N LEU A 70 8.70 4.85 13.76
CA LEU A 70 7.97 4.42 12.57
C LEU A 70 8.88 3.70 11.55
N ILE A 71 10.11 4.19 11.38
CA ILE A 71 11.10 3.56 10.50
C ILE A 71 11.48 2.18 11.02
N GLU A 72 11.81 2.04 12.31
CA GLU A 72 12.19 0.74 12.88
C GLU A 72 11.01 -0.26 12.90
N ALA A 73 9.79 0.20 13.22
CA ALA A 73 8.58 -0.60 13.12
C ALA A 73 8.34 -1.10 11.68
N THR A 74 8.57 -0.23 10.69
CA THR A 74 8.48 -0.59 9.27
C THR A 74 9.49 -1.69 8.92
N LYS A 75 10.75 -1.56 9.34
CA LYS A 75 11.80 -2.55 9.06
C LYS A 75 11.44 -3.95 9.58
N LEU A 76 10.97 -4.03 10.82
CA LEU A 76 10.54 -5.30 11.43
C LEU A 76 9.36 -5.93 10.69
N ALA A 77 8.32 -5.16 10.42
CA ALA A 77 7.14 -5.66 9.72
C ALA A 77 7.46 -6.12 8.28
N PHE A 78 8.39 -5.45 7.59
CA PHE A 78 8.84 -5.90 6.28
C PHE A 78 9.66 -7.19 6.34
N ALA A 79 10.51 -7.35 7.35
CA ALA A 79 11.28 -8.57 7.55
C ALA A 79 10.35 -9.78 7.72
N ASP A 80 9.27 -9.62 8.48
CA ASP A 80 8.25 -10.65 8.68
C ASP A 80 7.41 -10.86 7.43
N GLY A 81 6.99 -9.76 6.80
CA GLY A 81 6.28 -9.75 5.54
C GLY A 81 6.97 -10.59 4.46
N TYR A 82 8.25 -10.36 4.21
CA TYR A 82 8.98 -11.12 3.19
C TYR A 82 9.26 -12.56 3.56
N THR A 83 9.40 -12.85 4.85
CA THR A 83 9.61 -14.21 5.33
C THR A 83 8.34 -15.05 5.15
N HIS A 84 7.17 -14.47 5.43
CA HIS A 84 5.95 -15.23 5.65
C HIS A 84 4.85 -15.04 4.61
N VAL A 85 4.75 -13.87 3.98
CA VAL A 85 3.63 -13.56 3.08
C VAL A 85 3.80 -14.26 1.73
N SER A 86 2.77 -15.01 1.36
CA SER A 86 2.72 -15.81 0.13
C SER A 86 1.26 -16.21 -0.13
N ASP A 87 1.03 -17.04 -1.13
CA ASP A 87 -0.30 -17.56 -1.44
C ASP A 87 -0.85 -18.48 -0.33
N PRO A 88 -1.95 -18.09 0.35
CA PRO A 88 -2.55 -18.90 1.41
C PRO A 88 -3.13 -20.23 0.91
N GLU A 89 -3.35 -20.40 -0.40
CA GLU A 89 -3.75 -21.70 -0.97
C GLU A 89 -2.59 -22.70 -1.02
N HIS A 90 -1.35 -22.21 -0.90
CA HIS A 90 -0.14 -23.03 -1.07
C HIS A 90 0.69 -23.15 0.22
N VAL A 91 0.62 -22.16 1.11
CA VAL A 91 1.35 -22.15 2.38
C VAL A 91 0.49 -21.56 3.50
N GLU A 92 0.73 -21.98 4.73
CA GLU A 92 0.11 -21.35 5.90
C GLU A 92 0.82 -20.03 6.21
N VAL A 93 0.12 -18.91 6.01
CA VAL A 93 0.60 -17.58 6.41
C VAL A 93 0.16 -17.34 7.87
N PRO A 94 1.08 -17.01 8.81
CA PRO A 94 0.78 -16.84 10.23
C PRO A 94 0.09 -15.49 10.52
N THR A 95 -0.94 -15.13 9.75
CA THR A 95 -1.63 -13.84 9.81
C THR A 95 -2.11 -13.48 11.22
N LYS A 96 -2.68 -14.45 11.95
CA LYS A 96 -3.16 -14.23 13.32
C LYS A 96 -2.03 -13.88 14.29
N THR A 97 -0.85 -14.46 14.11
CA THR A 97 0.31 -14.19 14.96
C THR A 97 0.88 -12.82 14.63
N MET A 98 1.13 -12.54 13.34
CA MET A 98 1.67 -11.25 12.88
C MET A 98 0.79 -10.05 13.30
N LEU A 99 -0.54 -10.23 13.33
CA LEU A 99 -1.48 -9.19 13.75
C LEU A 99 -1.80 -9.19 15.25
N SER A 100 -1.19 -10.07 16.05
CA SER A 100 -1.47 -10.12 17.48
C SER A 100 -0.71 -9.04 18.25
N LYS A 101 -1.36 -8.44 19.25
CA LYS A 101 -0.71 -7.45 20.15
C LYS A 101 0.45 -8.05 20.95
N VAL A 102 0.39 -9.35 21.27
CA VAL A 102 1.50 -10.06 21.93
C VAL A 102 2.75 -10.05 21.06
N TYR A 103 2.61 -10.39 19.77
CA TYR A 103 3.72 -10.39 18.83
C TYR A 103 4.23 -8.98 18.53
N ALA A 104 3.33 -8.00 18.41
CA ALA A 104 3.69 -6.60 18.25
C ALA A 104 4.55 -6.09 19.41
N LYS A 105 4.22 -6.48 20.64
CA LYS A 105 5.02 -6.15 21.83
C LYS A 105 6.39 -6.83 21.83
N GLU A 106 6.48 -8.08 21.38
CA GLU A 106 7.75 -8.78 21.19
C GLU A 106 8.62 -8.03 20.18
N ARG A 107 8.08 -7.69 19.01
CA ARG A 107 8.77 -6.90 17.98
C ARG A 107 9.17 -5.51 18.45
N ALA A 108 8.28 -4.78 19.13
CA ALA A 108 8.57 -3.46 19.68
C ALA A 108 9.75 -3.48 20.67
N SER A 109 9.94 -4.60 21.40
CA SER A 109 11.07 -4.75 22.33
C SER A 109 12.45 -4.87 21.65
N GLU A 110 12.48 -5.15 20.35
CA GLU A 110 13.71 -5.17 19.55
C GLU A 110 14.17 -3.76 19.12
N ILE A 111 13.29 -2.76 19.25
CA ILE A 111 13.56 -1.38 18.83
C ILE A 111 14.31 -0.65 19.94
N GLY A 112 15.59 -0.39 19.70
CA GLY A 112 16.45 0.42 20.55
C GLY A 112 16.48 1.89 20.13
N PRO A 113 17.33 2.72 20.78
CA PRO A 113 17.51 4.13 20.41
C PRO A 113 18.33 4.33 19.12
N GLU A 114 19.01 3.29 18.65
CA GLU A 114 19.88 3.29 17.46
C GLU A 114 19.22 2.49 16.34
N ALA A 115 19.42 2.91 15.10
CA ALA A 115 18.96 2.23 13.90
C ALA A 115 19.57 0.82 13.80
N ALA A 116 18.70 -0.16 13.65
CA ALA A 116 19.05 -1.56 13.48
C ALA A 116 18.81 -2.02 12.02
N THR A 117 19.32 -3.21 11.74
CA THR A 117 19.12 -3.93 10.48
C THR A 117 18.22 -5.12 10.75
N HIS A 118 17.12 -5.23 10.01
CA HIS A 118 16.16 -6.31 10.12
C HIS A 118 15.95 -6.97 8.76
N GLY A 119 16.18 -8.27 8.68
CA GLY A 119 15.84 -9.10 7.50
C GLY A 119 16.34 -8.58 6.15
N ALA A 120 15.62 -8.96 5.10
CA ALA A 120 15.85 -8.52 3.73
C ALA A 120 15.20 -7.14 3.49
N GLY A 121 15.79 -6.32 2.61
CA GLY A 121 15.28 -4.98 2.28
C GLY A 121 13.91 -4.97 1.63
N ALA A 122 13.27 -3.80 1.59
CA ALA A 122 11.94 -3.48 1.04
C ALA A 122 11.73 -3.83 -0.45
N GLY A 123 12.66 -4.48 -1.14
CA GLY A 123 12.49 -4.89 -2.53
C GLY A 123 12.27 -3.74 -3.53
N GLU A 124 11.97 -4.10 -4.78
CA GLU A 124 12.05 -3.19 -5.93
C GLU A 124 10.83 -2.27 -6.14
N HIS A 125 11.04 -1.26 -6.99
CA HIS A 125 10.05 -0.29 -7.45
C HIS A 125 8.91 -0.93 -8.26
N ALA A 126 7.72 -0.30 -8.21
CA ALA A 126 6.58 -0.69 -9.02
C ALA A 126 5.71 0.53 -9.38
N ASN A 127 5.07 0.48 -10.54
CA ASN A 127 4.14 1.50 -11.02
C ASN A 127 2.72 0.99 -10.86
N THR A 128 1.85 1.83 -10.33
CA THR A 128 0.52 1.41 -9.87
C THR A 128 -0.43 2.59 -10.04
N VAL A 129 -1.71 2.30 -10.24
CA VAL A 129 -2.79 3.29 -10.20
C VAL A 129 -3.71 2.94 -9.03
N TYR A 130 -3.98 3.92 -8.19
CA TYR A 130 -4.96 3.85 -7.10
C TYR A 130 -6.11 4.85 -7.37
N LEU A 131 -7.32 4.48 -6.98
CA LEU A 131 -8.49 5.33 -7.00
C LEU A 131 -9.39 5.05 -5.79
N SER A 132 -10.06 6.10 -5.33
CA SER A 132 -10.99 6.03 -4.21
C SER A 132 -12.31 6.70 -4.61
N VAL A 133 -13.43 6.02 -4.38
CA VAL A 133 -14.77 6.51 -4.71
C VAL A 133 -15.72 6.24 -3.56
N VAL A 134 -16.47 7.26 -3.16
CA VAL A 134 -17.60 7.12 -2.24
C VAL A 134 -18.82 7.77 -2.89
N ASP A 135 -19.94 7.04 -2.92
CA ASP A 135 -21.19 7.49 -3.51
C ASP A 135 -22.18 8.05 -2.44
N PRO A 136 -23.26 8.74 -2.86
CA PRO A 136 -24.23 9.31 -1.93
C PRO A 136 -25.06 8.28 -1.15
N GLN A 137 -25.00 7.00 -1.52
CA GLN A 137 -25.67 5.90 -0.82
C GLN A 137 -24.78 5.29 0.27
N GLY A 138 -23.54 5.77 0.41
CA GLY A 138 -22.56 5.25 1.36
C GLY A 138 -21.77 4.04 0.83
N ASN A 139 -21.85 3.73 -0.46
CA ASN A 139 -20.97 2.72 -1.05
C ASN A 139 -19.57 3.31 -1.21
N ALA A 140 -18.56 2.61 -0.69
CA ALA A 140 -17.16 2.99 -0.79
C ALA A 140 -16.37 1.93 -1.55
N VAL A 141 -15.42 2.38 -2.38
CA VAL A 141 -14.49 1.52 -3.13
C VAL A 141 -13.09 2.10 -2.98
N SER A 142 -12.19 1.30 -2.41
CA SER A 142 -10.74 1.52 -2.41
C SER A 142 -10.17 0.60 -3.47
N PHE A 143 -9.76 1.11 -4.62
CA PHE A 143 -9.38 0.25 -5.76
C PHE A 143 -7.97 0.53 -6.23
N ILE A 144 -7.22 -0.54 -6.45
CA ILE A 144 -5.85 -0.48 -6.90
C ILE A 144 -5.59 -1.48 -8.03
N ASN A 145 -4.85 -1.07 -9.05
CA ASN A 145 -4.48 -1.94 -10.16
C ASN A 145 -3.06 -1.63 -10.66
N SER A 146 -2.36 -2.68 -11.09
CA SER A 146 -0.97 -2.58 -11.55
C SER A 146 -0.60 -3.73 -12.48
N ILE A 147 0.26 -3.44 -13.45
CA ILE A 147 0.99 -4.44 -14.24
C ILE A 147 2.39 -4.75 -13.68
N TYR A 148 2.62 -4.35 -12.42
CA TYR A 148 3.83 -4.39 -11.61
C TYR A 148 4.88 -3.32 -11.97
N MET A 149 5.88 -3.62 -12.80
CA MET A 149 6.96 -2.66 -13.09
C MET A 149 6.66 -1.91 -14.39
N SER A 150 6.52 -0.59 -14.35
CA SER A 150 6.32 0.28 -15.54
C SER A 150 5.37 -0.30 -16.60
N PHE A 151 5.88 -0.73 -17.77
CA PHE A 151 5.12 -1.33 -18.87
C PHE A 151 4.93 -2.85 -18.74
N GLY A 152 5.03 -3.37 -17.51
CA GLY A 152 4.96 -4.78 -17.18
C GLY A 152 6.11 -5.56 -17.81
N SER A 153 5.75 -6.62 -18.53
CA SER A 153 6.71 -7.49 -19.23
C SER A 153 7.30 -6.87 -20.50
N GLY A 154 6.79 -5.71 -20.94
CA GLY A 154 7.09 -5.13 -22.26
C GLY A 154 6.38 -5.85 -23.42
N LEU A 155 5.66 -6.95 -23.15
CA LEU A 155 4.84 -7.66 -24.13
C LEU A 155 3.45 -7.03 -24.23
N THR A 156 2.88 -7.03 -25.43
CA THR A 156 1.51 -6.57 -25.67
C THR A 156 0.69 -7.61 -26.39
N ALA A 157 -0.60 -7.67 -26.09
CA ALA A 157 -1.57 -8.50 -26.77
C ALA A 157 -2.86 -7.70 -26.99
N GLY A 158 -3.31 -7.56 -28.24
CA GLY A 158 -4.55 -6.84 -28.56
C GLY A 158 -4.55 -5.36 -28.14
N GLY A 159 -3.39 -4.74 -28.00
CA GLY A 159 -3.23 -3.36 -27.51
C GLY A 159 -3.10 -3.22 -25.99
N PHE A 160 -3.11 -4.32 -25.24
CA PHE A 160 -2.93 -4.34 -23.79
C PHE A 160 -1.51 -4.78 -23.42
N ALA A 161 -0.86 -4.05 -22.52
CA ALA A 161 0.40 -4.48 -21.92
C ALA A 161 0.17 -5.64 -20.95
N LEU A 162 1.05 -6.64 -20.98
CA LEU A 162 0.98 -7.79 -20.09
C LEU A 162 1.85 -7.57 -18.85
N GLN A 163 1.31 -7.87 -17.67
CA GLN A 163 2.03 -7.72 -16.41
C GLN A 163 3.29 -8.60 -16.31
N ASN A 164 4.24 -8.17 -15.49
CA ASN A 164 5.40 -8.98 -15.08
C ASN A 164 5.35 -9.39 -13.59
N ARG A 165 4.16 -9.46 -12.99
CA ARG A 165 3.95 -9.79 -11.56
C ARG A 165 4.62 -11.09 -11.10
N GLY A 166 4.82 -12.06 -12.00
CA GLY A 166 5.58 -13.29 -11.69
C GLY A 166 7.02 -13.03 -11.24
N HIS A 167 7.59 -11.85 -11.51
CA HIS A 167 8.90 -11.44 -10.98
C HIS A 167 8.93 -11.37 -9.45
N SER A 168 7.77 -11.24 -8.79
CA SER A 168 7.71 -11.26 -7.32
C SER A 168 7.90 -12.65 -6.72
N PHE A 169 8.02 -13.73 -7.49
CA PHE A 169 8.37 -15.05 -6.95
C PHE A 169 9.84 -15.15 -6.55
N SER A 170 10.11 -15.89 -5.47
CA SER A 170 11.46 -16.35 -5.15
C SER A 170 11.83 -17.57 -6.00
N LEU A 171 13.10 -17.67 -6.36
CA LEU A 171 13.69 -18.86 -6.98
C LEU A 171 14.39 -19.78 -5.97
N ASP A 172 14.45 -19.38 -4.70
CA ASP A 172 14.88 -20.25 -3.61
C ASP A 172 13.78 -21.30 -3.35
N PRO A 173 14.07 -22.60 -3.51
CA PRO A 173 13.10 -23.68 -3.32
C PRO A 173 12.57 -23.81 -1.89
N GLU A 174 13.25 -23.24 -0.89
CA GLU A 174 12.83 -23.28 0.51
C GLU A 174 12.01 -22.04 0.93
N HIS A 175 11.93 -21.02 0.08
CA HIS A 175 11.21 -19.80 0.39
C HIS A 175 9.69 -19.99 0.34
N ALA A 176 8.94 -19.42 1.30
CA ALA A 176 7.47 -19.52 1.35
C ALA A 176 6.81 -19.03 0.05
N ASN A 177 7.37 -17.96 -0.54
CA ASN A 177 6.98 -17.39 -1.83
C ASN A 177 7.77 -17.93 -3.05
N ARG A 178 8.23 -19.19 -3.00
CA ARG A 178 8.84 -19.86 -4.17
C ARG A 178 7.87 -19.97 -5.35
N LEU A 179 8.41 -19.93 -6.57
CA LEU A 179 7.67 -20.18 -7.81
C LEU A 179 7.04 -21.58 -7.82
N ALA A 180 5.73 -21.65 -8.10
CA ALA A 180 5.02 -22.92 -8.29
C ALA A 180 3.86 -22.75 -9.31
N PRO A 181 3.48 -23.81 -10.05
CA PRO A 181 2.33 -23.77 -10.96
C PRO A 181 1.03 -23.48 -10.19
N GLY A 182 0.16 -22.63 -10.75
CA GLY A 182 -1.14 -22.29 -10.14
C GLY A 182 -1.07 -21.37 -8.91
N LYS A 183 0.12 -21.11 -8.39
CA LYS A 183 0.34 -20.22 -7.25
C LYS A 183 0.29 -18.76 -7.67
N ARG A 184 -0.23 -17.91 -6.78
CA ARG A 184 -0.18 -16.45 -6.88
C ARG A 184 1.12 -15.93 -6.23
N PRO A 185 1.90 -15.06 -6.89
CA PRO A 185 3.10 -14.50 -6.29
C PRO A 185 2.75 -13.49 -5.19
N PHE A 186 3.66 -13.26 -4.22
CA PHE A 186 3.59 -12.10 -3.32
C PHE A 186 3.19 -10.84 -4.09
N HIS A 187 2.17 -10.12 -3.59
CA HIS A 187 1.55 -9.04 -4.34
C HIS A 187 1.74 -7.70 -3.65
N THR A 188 2.27 -6.73 -4.41
CA THR A 188 2.57 -5.41 -3.84
C THR A 188 1.36 -4.49 -3.72
N ILE A 189 0.33 -4.65 -4.55
CA ILE A 189 -0.83 -3.73 -4.50
C ILE A 189 -1.64 -3.94 -3.22
N ILE A 190 -1.94 -2.85 -2.52
CA ILE A 190 -2.76 -2.86 -1.30
C ILE A 190 -3.76 -1.69 -1.32
N PRO A 191 -5.08 -1.95 -1.34
CA PRO A 191 -6.10 -0.96 -1.02
C PRO A 191 -6.41 -0.98 0.48
N ALA A 192 -6.64 0.19 1.08
CA ALA A 192 -6.97 0.29 2.49
C ALA A 192 -8.29 1.01 2.76
N MET A 193 -8.92 0.66 3.88
CA MET A 193 -10.07 1.33 4.46
C MET A 193 -9.92 1.47 5.97
N LEU A 194 -10.64 2.41 6.55
CA LEU A 194 -10.68 2.70 7.98
C LEU A 194 -12.14 2.73 8.39
N ARG A 195 -12.45 2.01 9.46
CA ARG A 195 -13.73 2.06 10.14
C ARG A 195 -13.59 2.67 11.52
N GLU A 196 -14.61 3.39 11.92
CA GLU A 196 -14.76 3.95 13.26
C GLU A 196 -16.15 3.54 13.75
N ASP A 197 -16.23 2.92 14.92
CA ASP A 197 -17.47 2.34 15.46
C ASP A 197 -18.22 1.40 14.49
N GLY A 198 -17.47 0.65 13.68
CA GLY A 198 -18.00 -0.29 12.68
C GLY A 198 -18.55 0.36 11.40
N GLU A 199 -18.48 1.69 11.29
CA GLU A 199 -18.94 2.45 10.13
C GLU A 199 -17.77 2.93 9.27
N PHE A 200 -18.00 3.13 7.97
CA PHE A 200 -16.97 3.63 7.06
C PHE A 200 -16.55 5.05 7.45
N ARG A 201 -15.23 5.25 7.58
CA ARG A 201 -14.61 6.54 7.92
C ARG A 201 -13.67 7.04 6.83
N ALA A 202 -12.87 6.16 6.23
CA ALA A 202 -12.00 6.54 5.11
C ALA A 202 -11.64 5.37 4.18
N SER A 203 -11.29 5.70 2.95
CA SER A 203 -10.56 4.83 2.02
C SER A 203 -9.33 5.57 1.50
N TRP A 204 -8.18 4.91 1.52
CA TRP A 204 -6.94 5.47 0.99
C TRP A 204 -6.04 4.39 0.38
N GLY A 205 -5.06 4.87 -0.37
CA GLY A 205 -3.97 4.07 -0.89
C GLY A 205 -2.82 4.97 -1.27
N VAL A 206 -1.58 4.54 -1.02
CA VAL A 206 -0.35 5.27 -1.38
C VAL A 206 0.47 4.45 -2.36
N MET A 207 0.30 4.70 -3.66
CA MET A 207 0.92 3.89 -4.72
C MET A 207 2.45 3.82 -4.60
N GLY A 208 3.06 2.71 -5.07
CA GLY A 208 4.52 2.68 -5.29
C GLY A 208 5.25 1.43 -4.85
N GLY A 209 4.74 0.24 -5.16
CA GLY A 209 5.43 -1.02 -4.82
C GLY A 209 5.57 -1.18 -3.31
N SER A 210 6.80 -1.31 -2.83
CA SER A 210 7.13 -1.38 -1.40
C SER A 210 6.99 -0.07 -0.63
N MET A 211 6.76 1.05 -1.31
CA MET A 211 6.31 2.28 -0.64
C MET A 211 4.91 2.09 -0.04
N GLN A 212 4.08 1.18 -0.56
CA GLN A 212 2.68 1.11 -0.18
C GLN A 212 2.47 0.84 1.32
N PRO A 213 3.04 -0.21 1.95
CA PRO A 213 2.84 -0.42 3.39
C PRO A 213 3.37 0.73 4.25
N GLN A 214 4.50 1.31 3.85
CA GLN A 214 5.14 2.43 4.54
C GLN A 214 4.28 3.69 4.46
N GLY A 215 3.71 3.95 3.28
CA GLY A 215 2.81 5.07 3.04
C GLY A 215 1.47 4.88 3.73
N HIS A 216 0.98 3.64 3.82
CA HIS A 216 -0.24 3.30 4.55
C HIS A 216 -0.06 3.52 6.04
N LEU A 217 1.06 3.07 6.62
CA LEU A 217 1.46 3.38 8.00
C LEU A 217 1.46 4.90 8.23
N GLN A 218 2.24 5.65 7.45
CA GLN A 218 2.40 7.10 7.61
C GLN A 218 1.05 7.85 7.49
N VAL A 219 0.23 7.52 6.49
CA VAL A 219 -1.08 8.18 6.28
C VAL A 219 -2.07 7.80 7.37
N ALA A 220 -2.13 6.53 7.78
CA ALA A 220 -3.02 6.07 8.84
C ALA A 220 -2.68 6.76 10.18
N THR A 221 -1.40 6.80 10.56
CA THR A 221 -0.96 7.50 11.78
C THR A 221 -1.33 8.97 11.73
N ASN A 222 -1.08 9.64 10.60
CA ASN A 222 -1.39 11.06 10.44
C ASN A 222 -2.89 11.35 10.58
N MET A 223 -3.77 10.51 10.00
CA MET A 223 -5.21 10.68 10.13
C MET A 223 -5.70 10.44 11.57
N VAL A 224 -5.12 9.45 12.27
CA VAL A 224 -5.42 9.17 13.69
C VAL A 224 -5.03 10.34 14.59
N ASP A 225 -3.93 11.03 14.28
CA ASP A 225 -3.54 12.26 15.00
C ASP A 225 -4.39 13.48 14.64
N GLY A 226 -5.43 13.31 13.82
CA GLY A 226 -6.39 14.36 13.49
C GLY A 226 -6.00 15.22 12.29
N LEU A 227 -4.96 14.86 11.52
CA LEU A 227 -4.69 15.55 10.27
C LEU A 227 -5.82 15.28 9.26
N ASN A 228 -6.31 16.34 8.63
CA ASN A 228 -7.28 16.21 7.55
C ASN A 228 -6.68 15.44 6.35
N PRO A 229 -7.50 14.91 5.43
CA PRO A 229 -7.03 14.07 4.34
C PRO A 229 -5.92 14.67 3.47
N GLN A 230 -5.98 15.98 3.20
CA GLN A 230 -4.94 16.63 2.41
C GLN A 230 -3.65 16.82 3.22
N ALA A 231 -3.76 17.25 4.48
CA ALA A 231 -2.61 17.41 5.37
C ALA A 231 -1.89 16.07 5.64
N ALA A 232 -2.64 14.98 5.81
CA ALA A 232 -2.08 13.63 5.97
C ALA A 232 -1.25 13.19 4.75
N LEU A 233 -1.65 13.59 3.54
CA LEU A 233 -0.90 13.33 2.30
C LEU A 233 0.28 14.29 2.09
N ASP A 234 0.12 15.55 2.50
CA ASP A 234 1.13 16.60 2.33
C ASP A 234 2.32 16.45 3.29
N ALA A 235 2.10 15.77 4.42
CA ALA A 235 3.12 15.44 5.41
C ALA A 235 4.40 14.86 4.77
N PRO A 236 5.57 15.15 5.37
CA PRO A 236 6.85 14.60 4.90
C PRO A 236 6.82 13.08 4.96
N ARG A 237 7.47 12.43 3.99
CA ARG A 237 7.57 10.97 3.94
C ARG A 237 8.98 10.45 4.14
N PHE A 238 9.05 9.29 4.77
CA PHE A 238 10.20 8.41 4.69
C PHE A 238 9.88 7.20 3.81
N ARG A 239 10.96 6.60 3.28
CA ARG A 239 10.92 5.30 2.61
C ARG A 239 12.19 4.53 2.95
N TRP A 240 12.05 3.49 3.74
CA TRP A 240 13.11 2.51 3.97
C TRP A 240 13.32 1.65 2.70
N LEU A 241 14.59 1.36 2.41
CA LEU A 241 15.01 0.62 1.21
C LEU A 241 15.60 -0.73 1.60
N ASP A 242 16.68 -0.73 2.38
CA ASP A 242 17.33 -1.94 2.89
C ASP A 242 18.18 -1.58 4.10
N GLY A 243 18.53 -2.56 4.93
CA GLY A 243 19.44 -2.36 6.07
C GLY A 243 19.10 -1.11 6.88
N LYS A 244 20.05 -0.17 6.92
CA LYS A 244 19.87 1.15 7.53
C LYS A 244 19.59 2.27 6.52
N ARG A 245 19.59 1.94 5.23
CA ARG A 245 19.38 2.86 4.11
C ARG A 245 17.92 3.25 4.00
N MET A 246 17.70 4.56 3.96
CA MET A 246 16.37 5.12 3.80
C MET A 246 16.42 6.43 3.03
N ALA A 247 15.36 6.71 2.29
CA ALA A 247 15.12 8.01 1.71
C ALA A 247 14.21 8.80 2.66
N LEU A 248 14.50 10.09 2.84
CA LEU A 248 13.65 11.03 3.58
C LEU A 248 13.36 12.28 2.73
N GLU A 249 12.15 12.84 2.80
CA GLU A 249 11.86 14.17 2.24
C GLU A 249 12.50 15.28 3.08
N THR A 250 13.84 15.37 3.05
CA THR A 250 14.62 16.29 3.87
C THR A 250 14.24 17.75 3.65
N SER A 251 13.85 18.13 2.42
CA SER A 251 13.36 19.49 2.11
C SER A 251 12.05 19.89 2.83
N ARG A 252 11.35 18.93 3.45
CA ARG A 252 10.10 19.15 4.19
C ARG A 252 10.26 18.99 5.70
N LEU A 253 11.48 18.80 6.19
CA LEU A 253 11.76 18.51 7.59
C LEU A 253 12.73 19.52 8.22
N PRO A 254 12.67 19.72 9.54
CA PRO A 254 13.71 20.45 10.26
C PRO A 254 15.07 19.75 10.14
N ASP A 255 16.15 20.53 10.00
CA ASP A 255 17.53 19.99 9.96
C ASP A 255 17.87 19.18 11.21
N GLU A 256 17.31 19.55 12.37
CA GLU A 256 17.47 18.84 13.64
C GLU A 256 16.93 17.41 13.58
N ALA A 257 15.77 17.20 12.96
CA ALA A 257 15.20 15.87 12.82
C ALA A 257 16.06 14.97 11.92
N VAL A 258 16.53 15.51 10.80
CA VAL A 258 17.45 14.79 9.89
C VAL A 258 18.78 14.48 10.58
N GLY A 259 19.31 15.44 11.35
CA GLY A 259 20.53 15.27 12.15
C GLY A 259 20.39 14.17 13.18
N SER A 260 19.31 14.17 13.96
CA SER A 260 19.05 13.15 14.99
C SER A 260 18.96 11.75 14.39
N LEU A 261 18.27 11.59 13.26
CA LEU A 261 18.20 10.29 12.58
C LEU A 261 19.58 9.78 12.13
N ARG A 262 20.44 10.67 11.62
CA ARG A 262 21.83 10.32 11.27
C ARG A 262 22.66 9.93 12.49
N GLU A 263 22.49 10.65 13.60
CA GLU A 263 23.18 10.35 14.86
C GLU A 263 22.78 8.98 15.42
N ARG A 264 21.51 8.61 15.27
CA ARG A 264 21.00 7.25 15.57
C ARG A 264 21.45 6.19 14.56
N GLY A 265 22.22 6.56 13.54
CA GLY A 265 22.80 5.63 12.57
C GLY A 265 21.91 5.29 11.37
N HIS A 266 20.85 6.04 11.09
CA HIS A 266 20.12 5.91 9.81
C HIS A 266 20.97 6.43 8.65
N GLU A 267 21.06 5.64 7.58
CA GLU A 267 21.78 6.00 6.36
C GLU A 267 20.82 6.74 5.42
N ILE A 268 20.66 8.05 5.64
CA ILE A 268 19.75 8.89 4.86
C ILE A 268 20.35 9.19 3.49
N ILE A 269 19.63 8.77 2.46
CA ILE A 269 19.89 9.10 1.05
C ILE A 269 19.30 10.47 0.75
N GLU A 270 20.11 11.32 0.12
CA GLU A 270 19.67 12.65 -0.29
C GLU A 270 18.57 12.56 -1.36
N GLU A 271 17.60 13.50 -1.34
CA GLU A 271 16.46 13.44 -2.27
C GLU A 271 16.89 13.42 -3.74
N SER A 272 17.92 14.18 -4.09
CA SER A 272 18.44 14.24 -5.46
C SER A 272 19.04 12.91 -5.92
N GLU A 273 19.76 12.21 -5.03
CA GLU A 273 20.29 10.87 -5.27
C GLU A 273 19.15 9.85 -5.38
N PHE A 274 18.20 9.90 -4.44
CA PHE A 274 17.04 9.03 -4.45
C PHE A 274 16.24 9.14 -5.76
N PHE A 275 15.98 10.35 -6.26
CA PHE A 275 15.32 10.53 -7.55
C PHE A 275 16.18 10.10 -8.75
N ALA A 276 17.50 10.30 -8.69
CA ALA A 276 18.41 9.88 -9.76
C ALA A 276 18.43 8.35 -9.94
N GLU A 277 18.20 7.61 -8.85
CA GLU A 277 18.07 6.14 -8.85
C GLU A 277 16.65 5.65 -9.23
N GLY A 278 15.74 6.55 -9.61
CA GLY A 278 14.34 6.21 -9.93
C GLY A 278 13.43 6.11 -8.71
N GLY A 279 13.89 6.59 -7.55
CA GLY A 279 13.13 6.69 -6.32
C GLY A 279 11.89 7.57 -6.43
N HIS A 280 10.88 7.24 -5.64
CA HIS A 280 9.67 8.05 -5.50
C HIS A 280 9.03 7.85 -4.12
N TRP A 281 8.33 8.89 -3.67
CA TRP A 281 7.54 8.89 -2.41
C TRP A 281 6.15 8.28 -2.54
N GLY A 282 5.84 7.77 -3.73
CA GLY A 282 4.52 7.27 -4.05
C GLY A 282 3.54 8.37 -4.44
N GLY A 283 2.26 8.04 -4.46
CA GLY A 283 1.17 8.96 -4.74
C GLY A 283 -0.11 8.49 -4.07
N GLY A 284 -0.62 9.29 -3.13
CA GLY A 284 -1.81 8.95 -2.36
C GLY A 284 -3.09 9.60 -2.84
N GLN A 285 -4.22 8.94 -2.60
CA GLN A 285 -5.56 9.51 -2.70
C GLN A 285 -6.35 9.10 -1.45
N ILE A 286 -7.21 9.97 -0.94
CA ILE A 286 -8.03 9.70 0.25
C ILE A 286 -9.45 10.22 -0.01
N VAL A 287 -10.45 9.41 0.33
CA VAL A 287 -11.80 9.90 0.61
C VAL A 287 -12.11 9.60 2.07
N TYR A 288 -12.51 10.62 2.81
CA TYR A 288 -12.75 10.59 4.25
C TYR A 288 -14.13 11.15 4.54
N ARG A 289 -14.85 10.55 5.47
CA ARG A 289 -16.20 10.96 5.86
C ARG A 289 -16.16 11.50 7.28
N ASP A 290 -16.34 12.80 7.49
CA ASP A 290 -16.34 13.40 8.83
C ASP A 290 -17.54 12.99 9.71
N GLU A 291 -17.56 13.47 10.96
CA GLU A 291 -18.60 13.18 11.95
C GLU A 291 -20.01 13.63 11.49
N ASP A 292 -20.09 14.69 10.69
CA ASP A 292 -21.34 15.20 10.10
C ASP A 292 -21.74 14.42 8.84
N GLY A 293 -20.92 13.47 8.40
CA GLY A 293 -21.12 12.65 7.22
C GLY A 293 -20.70 13.32 5.91
N VAL A 294 -19.98 14.44 5.96
CA VAL A 294 -19.45 15.14 4.79
C VAL A 294 -18.25 14.38 4.24
N LEU A 295 -18.19 14.23 2.92
CA LEU A 295 -17.08 13.58 2.24
C LEU A 295 -15.99 14.62 1.89
N ILE A 296 -14.77 14.36 2.34
CA ILE A 296 -13.58 15.19 2.19
C ILE A 296 -12.52 14.40 1.41
N GLY A 297 -11.83 15.07 0.49
CA GLY A 297 -10.88 14.44 -0.42
C GLY A 297 -9.49 14.95 -0.23
N GLY A 298 -8.51 14.06 -0.31
CA GLY A 298 -7.10 14.40 -0.41
C GLY A 298 -6.50 13.81 -1.68
N SER A 299 -5.71 14.60 -2.40
CA SER A 299 -4.92 14.11 -3.54
C SER A 299 -3.48 14.56 -3.41
N ASP A 300 -2.55 13.62 -3.58
CA ASP A 300 -1.14 13.85 -3.35
C ASP A 300 -0.54 14.83 -4.38
N PRO A 301 0.13 15.91 -3.93
CA PRO A 301 0.72 16.89 -4.85
C PRO A 301 1.90 16.34 -5.65
N ARG A 302 2.52 15.23 -5.20
CA ARG A 302 3.76 14.69 -5.81
C ARG A 302 3.54 14.05 -7.18
N LYS A 303 2.30 13.72 -7.54
CA LYS A 303 1.95 13.18 -8.87
C LYS A 303 1.30 14.20 -9.81
N GLY A 304 1.13 15.44 -9.37
CA GLY A 304 0.49 16.54 -10.14
C GLY A 304 1.43 17.65 -10.63
N ARG A 305 2.72 17.65 -10.26
CA ARG A 305 3.70 18.63 -10.77
C ARG A 305 4.56 17.97 -11.86
N PRO A 306 4.93 18.69 -12.94
CA PRO A 306 5.94 18.20 -13.87
C PRO A 306 7.29 18.16 -13.14
N SER A 307 7.80 16.97 -12.84
CA SER A 307 9.24 16.80 -12.61
C SER A 307 9.96 16.92 -13.95
N ALA A 308 11.17 17.48 -13.95
CA ALA A 308 11.99 17.67 -15.16
C ALA A 308 12.47 16.35 -15.81
N SER A 309 12.05 15.20 -15.28
CA SER A 309 12.19 13.88 -15.89
C SER A 309 10.84 13.40 -16.40
N ASN A 310 10.86 13.02 -17.68
CA ASN A 310 9.77 12.68 -18.60
C ASN A 310 8.81 11.55 -18.15
N GLU A 311 8.09 11.69 -17.03
CA GLU A 311 6.98 10.80 -16.65
C GLU A 311 5.61 11.49 -16.79
N SER A 312 4.62 10.73 -17.28
CA SER A 312 3.28 11.20 -17.62
C SER A 312 2.48 11.69 -16.38
N PRO A 313 1.74 12.81 -16.45
CA PRO A 313 1.12 13.47 -15.29
C PRO A 313 -0.21 12.88 -14.80
N HIS A 314 -0.52 11.60 -15.03
CA HIS A 314 -1.84 11.03 -14.72
C HIS A 314 -1.76 9.65 -14.06
N SER A 315 -1.51 9.61 -12.76
CA SER A 315 -1.71 8.40 -11.95
C SER A 315 -2.29 8.78 -10.60
N GLY A 316 -3.58 8.52 -10.40
CA GLY A 316 -4.33 8.84 -9.18
C GLY A 316 -5.59 9.66 -9.48
N LEU A 317 -6.76 9.21 -9.00
CA LEU A 317 -8.02 9.93 -9.09
C LEU A 317 -8.79 9.83 -7.77
N THR A 318 -9.15 10.97 -7.20
CA THR A 318 -10.16 11.09 -6.13
C THR A 318 -11.45 11.57 -6.79
N ALA A 319 -12.54 10.81 -6.65
CA ALA A 319 -13.82 11.18 -7.24
C ALA A 319 -14.95 11.15 -6.22
N PHE A 320 -15.70 12.25 -6.16
CA PHE A 320 -17.01 12.33 -5.51
C PHE A 320 -18.08 12.15 -6.57
N ALA A 321 -18.91 11.11 -6.45
CA ALA A 321 -20.09 11.00 -7.28
C ALA A 321 -21.20 11.85 -6.65
N HIS A 322 -21.50 13.02 -7.23
CA HIS A 322 -22.67 13.82 -6.87
C HIS A 322 -23.69 13.75 -8.01
N GLY A 323 -24.44 12.65 -8.10
CA GLY A 323 -25.44 12.51 -9.17
C GLY A 323 -26.06 11.12 -9.28
N THR A 324 -27.29 11.07 -9.79
CA THR A 324 -28.12 9.86 -9.95
C THR A 324 -27.43 8.77 -10.76
N ARG A 325 -27.89 7.51 -10.61
CA ARG A 325 -27.45 6.22 -11.23
C ARG A 325 -26.75 6.21 -12.61
N SER A 326 -26.82 7.26 -13.41
CA SER A 326 -26.16 7.44 -14.70
C SER A 326 -24.64 7.70 -14.63
N ASP A 327 -24.10 8.25 -13.54
CA ASP A 327 -22.68 8.67 -13.51
C ASP A 327 -21.73 7.50 -13.19
N LEU A 328 -22.17 6.57 -12.32
CA LEU A 328 -21.51 5.27 -12.12
C LEU A 328 -21.56 4.39 -13.39
N ALA A 329 -22.63 4.50 -14.18
CA ALA A 329 -22.75 3.77 -15.43
C ALA A 329 -21.75 4.29 -16.47
N LEU A 330 -21.48 5.60 -16.56
CA LEU A 330 -20.48 6.13 -17.49
C LEU A 330 -19.04 5.79 -17.10
N PHE A 331 -18.74 5.70 -15.79
CA PHE A 331 -17.42 5.28 -15.30
C PHE A 331 -17.16 3.77 -15.52
N ALA A 332 -18.19 2.93 -15.38
CA ALA A 332 -18.11 1.49 -15.66
C ALA A 332 -18.29 1.13 -17.16
N LEU A 333 -19.06 1.90 -17.95
CA LEU A 333 -19.28 1.63 -19.38
C LEU A 333 -18.08 1.96 -20.27
N HIS A 334 -17.13 2.79 -19.81
CA HIS A 334 -15.89 2.98 -20.57
C HIS A 334 -14.97 1.74 -20.49
N LEU A 335 -15.18 0.87 -19.50
CA LEU A 335 -14.42 -0.37 -19.28
C LEU A 335 -15.14 -1.64 -19.75
N SER A 336 -16.39 -1.55 -20.22
CA SER A 336 -17.13 -2.73 -20.72
C SER A 336 -18.01 -2.37 -21.92
N LYS A 337 -17.43 -2.47 -23.12
CA LYS A 337 -18.17 -2.94 -24.28
C LYS A 337 -18.01 -4.46 -24.40
N LYS A 338 -18.71 -5.22 -23.54
CA LYS A 338 -19.61 -6.35 -23.91
C LYS A 338 -20.00 -7.21 -22.69
N ARG A 339 -21.34 -7.36 -22.54
CA ARG A 339 -22.12 -8.35 -21.77
C ARG A 339 -22.06 -8.31 -20.23
N LEU A 340 -23.12 -7.70 -19.67
CA LEU A 340 -23.51 -7.76 -18.26
C LEU A 340 -23.84 -9.19 -17.80
N LEU A 341 -23.21 -9.60 -16.69
CA LEU A 341 -23.82 -10.49 -15.70
C LEU A 341 -24.67 -9.65 -14.75
N ARG A 342 -25.97 -9.95 -14.65
CA ARG A 342 -26.89 -9.36 -13.67
C ARG A 342 -26.82 -10.17 -12.38
N GLY A 343 -26.06 -9.69 -11.39
CA GLY A 343 -26.18 -10.09 -9.99
C GLY A 343 -26.85 -8.98 -9.18
N ARG A 344 -27.81 -9.31 -8.32
CA ARG A 344 -28.44 -8.36 -7.39
C ARG A 344 -27.46 -8.08 -6.24
N PHE A 345 -27.04 -6.83 -6.06
CA PHE A 345 -26.45 -6.37 -4.80
C PHE A 345 -27.57 -6.34 -3.74
N GLY A 346 -27.46 -7.22 -2.75
CA GLY A 346 -28.22 -7.16 -1.50
C GLY A 346 -27.31 -6.63 -0.39
N ASP A 347 -27.88 -5.80 0.48
CA ASP A 347 -27.42 -5.21 1.74
C ASP A 347 -25.90 -5.10 2.03
N ARG A 348 -25.46 -3.83 2.19
CA ARG A 348 -24.22 -3.33 2.82
C ARG A 348 -23.10 -4.37 2.96
N GLN A 349 -22.32 -4.55 1.90
CA GLN A 349 -21.02 -5.21 1.98
C GLN A 349 -19.93 -4.18 1.72
N THR A 350 -18.99 -4.07 2.65
CA THR A 350 -17.71 -3.39 2.41
C THR A 350 -16.90 -4.26 1.46
N VAL A 351 -16.46 -3.69 0.34
CA VAL A 351 -15.62 -4.37 -0.64
C VAL A 351 -14.31 -3.59 -0.76
N LEU A 352 -13.21 -4.26 -0.46
CA LEU A 352 -11.83 -3.76 -0.59
C LEU A 352 -11.19 -4.32 -1.87
#